data_AF-A0A2L2BRF4-F1
#
_entry.id   AF-A0A2L2BRF4-F1
#
_cell.length_a   1.000
_cell.length_b   1.000
_cell.length_c   1.000
_cell.angle_alpha   90.00
_cell.angle_beta   90.00
_cell.angle_gamma   90.00
#
_symmetry.space_group_name_H-M   'P 1'
#
loop_
_entity.id
_entity.type
_entity.pdbx_description
1 polymer ?
#
loop_
_entity_poly.entity_id
_entity_poly.type
_entity_poly.pdbx_seq_one_letter_code
_entity_poly.pdbx_strand_id
1 'polypeptide(L)'
;MAGDVRPCIACAEQIKAEARLCKHCKTAQDDARWSQQSPTKRDDTVVLNPDEQRVPQGSMTPEEWDARGAVEVKKGSEEHENAGSVFDPTVQPKPDDLVPADCIWAVFPWPGPLRSDLIPGRWSSPNPAKFFDELGDVRGWTYAEFERCAGAPFNSSRRPDGGKTVIWSHGSLFGAWSAAFYFDKYGICYGIGSETQF
;
A
#
# COMPACT_ATOMS: atom_id res chain seq x y z
N MET A 1 -33.84 -39.68 -26.78
CA MET A 1 -32.42 -39.55 -26.37
C MET A 1 -32.00 -38.13 -26.70
N ALA A 2 -31.74 -37.29 -25.71
CA ALA A 2 -31.21 -35.96 -25.96
C ALA A 2 -29.77 -36.14 -26.45
N GLY A 3 -29.47 -35.69 -27.68
CA GLY A 3 -28.11 -35.74 -28.21
C GLY A 3 -27.24 -34.75 -27.46
N ASP A 4 -25.99 -35.12 -27.17
CA ASP A 4 -25.04 -34.26 -26.48
C ASP A 4 -24.82 -32.97 -27.26
N VAL A 5 -24.90 -31.83 -26.56
CA VAL A 5 -24.66 -30.49 -27.11
C VAL A 5 -23.49 -29.84 -26.39
N ARG A 6 -22.75 -28.98 -27.12
CA ARG A 6 -21.64 -28.18 -26.59
C ARG A 6 -21.72 -26.75 -27.14
N PRO A 7 -21.17 -25.74 -26.46
CA PRO A 7 -21.11 -24.38 -26.99
C PRO A 7 -20.12 -24.27 -28.15
N CYS A 8 -20.44 -23.44 -29.14
CA CYS A 8 -19.55 -23.08 -30.23
C CYS A 8 -18.33 -22.28 -29.71
N ILE A 9 -17.11 -22.61 -30.19
CA ILE A 9 -15.85 -21.98 -29.74
C ILE A 9 -15.74 -20.47 -30.02
N ALA A 10 -16.57 -19.91 -30.91
CA ALA A 10 -16.48 -18.50 -31.32
C ALA A 10 -17.71 -17.66 -30.96
N CYS A 11 -18.92 -18.24 -30.92
CA CYS A 11 -20.15 -17.48 -30.64
C CYS A 11 -20.99 -18.04 -29.49
N ALA A 12 -20.50 -19.06 -28.77
CA ALA A 12 -21.15 -19.70 -27.62
C ALA A 12 -22.54 -20.35 -27.86
N GLU A 13 -23.07 -20.33 -29.08
CA GLU A 13 -24.33 -21.00 -29.44
C GLU A 13 -24.26 -22.52 -29.20
N GLN A 14 -25.35 -23.11 -28.71
CA GLN A 14 -25.44 -24.56 -28.46
C GLN A 14 -25.48 -25.33 -29.79
N ILE A 15 -24.44 -26.14 -30.04
CA ILE A 15 -24.32 -26.98 -31.23
C ILE A 15 -24.24 -28.45 -30.82
N LYS A 16 -24.52 -29.37 -31.74
CA LYS A 16 -24.30 -30.81 -31.49
C LYS A 16 -22.84 -31.07 -31.15
N ALA A 17 -22.56 -31.96 -30.20
CA ALA A 17 -21.20 -32.25 -29.76
C ALA A 17 -20.27 -32.64 -30.92
N GLU A 18 -20.78 -33.42 -31.88
CA GLU A 18 -20.05 -33.87 -33.07
C GLU A 18 -19.95 -32.84 -34.21
N ALA A 19 -20.55 -31.64 -34.07
CA ALA A 19 -20.51 -30.63 -35.10
C ALA A 19 -19.09 -30.06 -35.28
N ARG A 20 -18.56 -30.19 -36.49
CA ARG A 20 -17.27 -29.58 -36.90
C ARG A 20 -17.40 -28.10 -37.29
N LEU A 21 -18.61 -27.64 -37.61
CA LEU A 21 -18.89 -26.28 -38.07
C LEU A 21 -20.12 -25.73 -37.36
N CYS A 22 -20.03 -24.51 -36.83
CA CYS A 22 -21.19 -23.84 -36.28
C CYS A 22 -22.13 -23.37 -37.39
N LYS A 23 -23.41 -23.75 -37.34
CA LYS A 23 -24.40 -23.30 -38.34
C LYS A 23 -24.67 -21.80 -38.27
N HIS A 24 -24.52 -21.20 -37.09
CA HIS A 24 -24.76 -19.78 -36.83
C HIS A 24 -23.60 -18.92 -37.36
N CYS A 25 -22.41 -19.03 -36.79
CA CYS A 25 -21.27 -18.16 -37.14
C CYS A 25 -20.34 -18.71 -38.22
N LYS A 26 -20.58 -19.93 -38.72
CA LYS A 26 -19.75 -20.62 -39.72
C LYS A 26 -18.30 -20.88 -39.30
N THR A 27 -17.97 -20.76 -38.01
CA THR A 27 -16.63 -21.06 -37.50
C THR A 27 -16.41 -22.55 -37.37
N ALA A 28 -15.25 -23.03 -37.85
CA ALA A 28 -14.80 -24.40 -37.68
C ALA A 28 -14.42 -24.63 -36.21
N GLN A 29 -14.86 -25.74 -35.62
CA GLN A 29 -14.72 -26.00 -34.19
C GLN A 29 -13.33 -26.54 -33.80
N ASP A 30 -12.45 -26.72 -34.79
CA ASP A 30 -11.04 -27.10 -34.71
C ASP A 30 -10.11 -25.95 -35.16
N ASP A 31 -10.64 -24.73 -35.31
CA ASP A 31 -9.86 -23.57 -35.76
C ASP A 31 -8.81 -23.17 -34.71
N ALA A 32 -7.53 -23.27 -35.10
CA ALA A 32 -6.39 -22.99 -34.25
C ALA A 32 -6.41 -21.57 -33.64
N ARG A 33 -7.04 -20.60 -34.32
CA ARG A 33 -7.19 -19.21 -33.84
C ARG A 33 -7.99 -19.10 -32.54
N TRP A 34 -8.86 -20.06 -32.29
CA TRP A 34 -9.72 -20.15 -31.10
C TRP A 34 -9.28 -21.28 -30.16
N SER A 35 -8.38 -22.14 -30.62
CA SER A 35 -7.79 -23.25 -29.86
C SER A 35 -6.68 -22.79 -28.91
N GLN A 36 -6.14 -21.59 -29.12
CA GLN A 36 -5.19 -20.96 -28.23
C GLN A 36 -5.95 -20.07 -27.23
N GLN A 37 -6.17 -20.62 -26.05
CA GLN A 37 -6.45 -19.89 -24.81
C GLN A 37 -7.75 -19.08 -24.79
N SER A 38 -8.88 -19.77 -24.67
CA SER A 38 -9.78 -19.34 -23.60
C SER A 38 -9.12 -19.81 -22.30
N PRO A 39 -8.62 -18.92 -21.41
CA PRO A 39 -8.46 -19.33 -20.03
C PRO A 39 -9.87 -19.72 -19.60
N THR A 40 -10.06 -20.99 -19.30
CA THR A 40 -11.15 -21.43 -18.44
C THR A 40 -11.27 -20.41 -17.32
N LYS A 41 -12.42 -19.73 -17.25
CA LYS A 41 -12.93 -18.96 -16.12
C LYS A 41 -12.00 -18.99 -14.90
N ARG A 42 -11.22 -17.92 -14.70
CA ARG A 42 -10.70 -17.55 -13.38
C ARG A 42 -11.87 -17.03 -12.52
N ASP A 43 -12.97 -17.79 -12.40
CA ASP A 43 -14.19 -17.33 -11.72
C ASP A 43 -13.98 -17.22 -10.20
N ASP A 44 -12.94 -17.85 -9.68
CA ASP A 44 -12.66 -17.94 -8.24
C ASP A 44 -11.37 -17.22 -7.81
N THR A 45 -10.79 -16.33 -8.64
CA THR A 45 -9.65 -15.51 -8.21
C THR A 45 -9.92 -14.02 -8.36
N VAL A 46 -9.35 -13.24 -7.44
CA VAL A 46 -9.40 -11.78 -7.42
C VAL A 46 -7.97 -11.26 -7.40
N VAL A 47 -7.72 -10.20 -8.17
CA VAL A 47 -6.43 -9.51 -8.18
C VAL A 47 -6.47 -8.42 -7.12
N LEU A 48 -5.51 -8.44 -6.19
CA LEU A 48 -5.37 -7.41 -5.16
C LEU A 48 -4.14 -6.56 -5.45
N ASN A 49 -4.32 -5.26 -5.58
CA ASN A 49 -3.22 -4.30 -5.65
C ASN A 49 -2.54 -4.14 -4.27
N PRO A 50 -1.30 -3.65 -4.19
CA PRO A 50 -0.58 -3.50 -2.92
C PRO A 50 -1.34 -2.70 -1.83
N ASP A 51 -2.19 -1.76 -2.22
CA ASP A 51 -3.02 -0.97 -1.32
C ASP A 51 -4.31 -1.66 -0.85
N GLU A 52 -4.69 -2.73 -1.54
CA GLU A 52 -5.81 -3.61 -1.19
C GLU A 52 -5.34 -4.81 -0.36
N GLN A 53 -4.10 -5.25 -0.57
CA GLN A 53 -3.45 -6.29 0.22
C GLN A 53 -3.33 -5.86 1.69
N ARG A 54 -3.43 -6.83 2.60
CA ARG A 54 -3.32 -6.61 4.04
C ARG A 54 -2.29 -7.57 4.61
N VAL A 55 -1.29 -7.02 5.27
CA VAL A 55 -0.16 -7.77 5.85
C VAL A 55 0.05 -7.35 7.30
N PRO A 56 0.59 -8.24 8.16
CA PRO A 56 1.00 -7.83 9.50
C PRO A 56 2.08 -6.74 9.42
N GLN A 57 2.07 -5.82 10.37
CA GLN A 57 3.13 -4.82 10.45
C GLN A 57 4.51 -5.45 10.69
N GLY A 58 5.54 -4.89 10.04
CA GLY A 58 6.91 -5.39 10.10
C GLY A 58 7.11 -6.79 9.48
N SER A 59 6.13 -7.32 8.74
CA SER A 59 6.25 -8.65 8.12
C SER A 59 7.01 -8.64 6.80
N MET A 60 7.29 -7.46 6.23
CA MET A 60 7.98 -7.32 4.96
C MET A 60 9.40 -6.76 5.16
N THR A 61 10.33 -7.27 4.38
CA THR A 61 11.65 -6.65 4.19
C THR A 61 11.54 -5.43 3.26
N PRO A 62 12.51 -4.48 3.30
CA PRO A 62 12.55 -3.38 2.34
C PRO A 62 12.56 -3.85 0.88
N GLU A 63 13.27 -4.95 0.58
CA GLU A 63 13.36 -5.51 -0.77
C GLU A 63 12.01 -6.08 -1.24
N GLU A 64 11.28 -6.79 -0.36
CA GLU A 64 9.93 -7.27 -0.66
C GLU A 64 8.95 -6.11 -0.85
N TRP A 65 9.09 -5.04 -0.06
CA TRP A 65 8.28 -3.85 -0.21
C TRP A 65 8.54 -3.18 -1.56
N ASP A 66 9.80 -2.98 -1.97
CA ASP A 66 10.13 -2.41 -3.27
C ASP A 66 9.66 -3.28 -4.45
N ALA A 67 9.70 -4.61 -4.28
CA ALA A 67 9.24 -5.57 -5.29
C ALA A 67 7.73 -5.84 -5.27
N ARG A 68 6.97 -5.19 -4.37
CA ARG A 68 5.53 -5.45 -4.21
C ARG A 68 4.77 -5.21 -5.51
N GLY A 69 3.85 -6.13 -5.80
CA GLY A 69 3.02 -6.09 -6.99
C GLY A 69 1.62 -6.61 -6.72
N ALA A 70 0.77 -6.58 -7.74
CA ALA A 70 -0.55 -7.17 -7.63
C ALA A 70 -0.44 -8.69 -7.45
N VAL A 71 -1.29 -9.26 -6.60
CA VAL A 71 -1.33 -10.71 -6.33
C VAL A 71 -2.69 -11.28 -6.70
N GLU A 72 -2.70 -12.50 -7.23
CA GLU A 72 -3.93 -13.25 -7.48
C GLU A 72 -4.24 -14.12 -6.27
N VAL A 73 -5.36 -13.83 -5.58
CA VAL A 73 -5.84 -14.62 -4.44
C VAL A 73 -7.14 -15.32 -4.78
N LYS A 74 -7.46 -16.38 -4.04
CA LYS A 74 -8.73 -17.07 -4.19
C LYS A 74 -9.85 -16.22 -3.60
N LYS A 75 -10.96 -16.10 -4.31
CA LYS A 75 -12.18 -15.46 -3.82
C LYS A 75 -12.67 -16.19 -2.56
N GLY A 76 -12.87 -15.45 -1.49
CA GLY A 76 -13.27 -15.96 -0.17
C GLY A 76 -12.13 -16.62 0.61
N SER A 77 -10.86 -16.43 0.22
CA SER A 77 -9.74 -16.68 1.13
C SER A 77 -9.66 -15.59 2.21
N GLU A 78 -8.93 -15.85 3.28
CA GLU A 78 -8.69 -14.88 4.36
C GLU A 78 -8.07 -13.59 3.81
N GLU A 79 -7.14 -13.67 2.86
CA GLU A 79 -6.53 -12.50 2.22
C GLU A 79 -7.55 -11.69 1.43
N HIS A 80 -8.48 -12.35 0.74
CA HIS A 80 -9.56 -11.66 0.02
C HIS A 80 -10.60 -11.06 0.96
N GLU A 81 -10.90 -11.70 2.10
CA GLU A 81 -11.82 -11.18 3.10
C GLU A 81 -11.22 -9.99 3.87
N ASN A 82 -9.90 -10.05 4.13
CA ASN A 82 -9.16 -8.95 4.73
C ASN A 82 -8.95 -7.79 3.74
N ALA A 83 -8.90 -8.09 2.43
CA ALA A 83 -8.80 -7.07 1.40
C ALA A 83 -9.99 -6.10 1.46
N GLY A 84 -9.70 -4.81 1.46
CA GLY A 84 -10.73 -3.78 1.58
C GLY A 84 -11.20 -3.51 3.01
N SER A 85 -10.63 -4.16 4.03
CA SER A 85 -10.77 -3.70 5.42
C SER A 85 -10.38 -2.22 5.53
N VAL A 86 -11.16 -1.47 6.30
CA VAL A 86 -10.94 -0.04 6.51
C VAL A 86 -9.61 0.13 7.23
N PHE A 87 -8.68 0.83 6.58
CA PHE A 87 -7.43 1.24 7.19
C PHE A 87 -7.51 2.73 7.50
N ASP A 88 -7.39 3.07 8.78
CA ASP A 88 -7.33 4.45 9.25
C ASP A 88 -5.92 4.72 9.80
N PRO A 89 -5.05 5.44 9.06
CA PRO A 89 -3.68 5.70 9.50
C PRO A 89 -3.61 6.71 10.65
N THR A 90 -4.73 7.30 11.07
CA THR A 90 -4.79 8.16 12.25
C THR A 90 -4.95 7.37 13.55
N VAL A 91 -5.27 6.08 13.44
CA VAL A 91 -5.36 5.16 14.58
C VAL A 91 -4.07 4.37 14.70
N GLN A 92 -3.47 4.39 15.89
CA GLN A 92 -2.25 3.64 16.18
C GLN A 92 -2.52 2.13 16.09
N PRO A 93 -1.75 1.38 15.30
CA PRO A 93 -1.97 -0.04 15.09
C PRO A 93 -1.51 -0.83 16.32
N LYS A 94 -2.24 -1.90 16.63
CA LYS A 94 -1.81 -2.93 17.59
C LYS A 94 -0.80 -3.87 16.93
N PRO A 95 0.01 -4.60 17.72
CA PRO A 95 0.96 -5.60 17.24
C PRO A 95 0.45 -6.48 16.10
N ASP A 96 -0.77 -6.98 16.20
CA ASP A 96 -1.37 -7.92 15.25
C ASP A 96 -2.31 -7.26 14.21
N ASP A 97 -2.39 -5.92 14.18
CA ASP A 97 -3.23 -5.23 13.20
C ASP A 97 -2.62 -5.37 11.80
N LEU A 98 -3.50 -5.60 10.82
CA LEU A 98 -3.10 -5.65 9.42
C LEU A 98 -3.04 -4.24 8.83
N VAL A 99 -2.00 -3.99 8.05
CA VAL A 99 -1.77 -2.73 7.33
C VAL A 99 -1.74 -2.99 5.83
N PRO A 100 -2.01 -1.97 4.99
CA PRO A 100 -1.80 -2.10 3.54
C PRO A 100 -0.37 -2.54 3.22
N ALA A 101 -0.18 -3.40 2.23
CA ALA A 101 1.16 -3.88 1.86
C ALA A 101 2.05 -2.76 1.28
N ASP A 102 1.46 -1.66 0.83
CA ASP A 102 2.18 -0.45 0.43
C ASP A 102 2.31 0.61 1.53
N CYS A 103 1.85 0.32 2.77
CA CYS A 103 2.08 1.16 3.94
C CYS A 103 3.47 0.90 4.52
N ILE A 104 4.13 1.93 5.02
CA ILE A 104 5.46 1.83 5.61
C ILE A 104 5.47 0.97 6.88
N TRP A 105 4.35 0.88 7.58
CA TRP A 105 4.21 -0.05 8.70
C TRP A 105 4.36 -1.52 8.31
N ALA A 106 4.20 -1.90 7.04
CA ALA A 106 4.49 -3.25 6.58
C ALA A 106 5.98 -3.62 6.75
N VAL A 107 6.87 -2.63 6.73
CA VAL A 107 8.33 -2.79 6.86
C VAL A 107 8.84 -2.35 8.22
N PHE A 108 8.44 -1.16 8.67
CA PHE A 108 8.87 -0.56 9.93
C PHE A 108 7.66 -0.48 10.87
N PRO A 109 7.47 -1.43 11.80
CA PRO A 109 6.28 -1.47 12.65
C PRO A 109 6.18 -0.20 13.50
N TRP A 110 4.97 0.11 13.98
CA TRP A 110 4.77 1.29 14.81
C TRP A 110 5.71 1.26 16.03
N PRO A 111 6.53 2.31 16.26
CA PRO A 111 7.56 2.29 17.30
C PRO A 111 7.02 2.26 18.75
N GLY A 112 5.71 2.42 18.93
CA GLY A 112 5.06 2.54 20.21
C GLY A 112 4.83 4.00 20.64
N PRO A 113 4.34 4.23 21.86
CA PRO A 113 3.99 5.57 22.31
C PRO A 113 5.22 6.47 22.43
N LEU A 114 5.07 7.73 22.02
CA LEU A 114 6.07 8.77 22.23
C LEU A 114 6.43 8.89 23.71
N ARG A 115 7.72 9.06 23.99
CA ARG A 115 8.19 9.40 25.33
C ARG A 115 7.65 10.78 25.73
N SER A 116 7.23 10.91 26.99
CA SER A 116 6.57 12.13 27.48
C SER A 116 7.46 13.38 27.44
N ASP A 117 8.78 13.21 27.49
CA ASP A 117 9.76 14.30 27.43
C ASP A 117 9.95 14.89 26.03
N LEU A 118 9.55 14.15 24.99
CA LEU A 118 9.54 14.62 23.60
C LEU A 118 8.30 15.47 23.28
N ILE A 119 7.26 15.39 24.12
CA ILE A 119 6.00 16.09 23.90
C ILE A 119 6.11 17.49 24.54
N PRO A 120 5.97 18.58 23.78
CA PRO A 120 6.00 19.93 24.32
C PRO A 120 4.98 20.10 25.44
N GLY A 121 5.44 20.59 26.59
CA GLY A 121 4.57 20.99 27.68
C GLY A 121 3.73 22.22 27.30
N ARG A 122 2.71 22.52 28.12
CA ARG A 122 1.76 23.62 27.89
C ARG A 122 2.40 25.00 27.69
N TRP A 123 3.61 25.19 28.21
CA TRP A 123 4.32 26.47 28.23
C TRP A 123 5.61 26.47 27.41
N SER A 124 5.92 25.37 26.71
CA SER A 124 7.11 25.26 25.87
C SER A 124 6.73 25.24 24.40
N SER A 125 7.42 26.04 23.59
CA SER A 125 7.30 25.97 22.13
C SER A 125 7.91 24.67 21.60
N PRO A 126 7.35 24.07 20.55
CA PRO A 126 8.00 22.98 19.83
C PRO A 126 9.41 23.37 19.38
N ASN A 127 10.36 22.46 19.55
CA ASN A 127 11.72 22.61 19.04
C ASN A 127 12.01 21.41 18.13
N PRO A 128 11.85 21.56 16.81
CA PRO A 128 11.99 20.42 15.90
C PRO A 128 13.42 19.86 15.91
N ALA A 129 14.45 20.71 15.96
CA ALA A 129 15.84 20.26 16.00
C ALA A 129 16.10 19.34 17.21
N LYS A 130 15.65 19.77 18.40
CA LYS A 130 15.76 18.95 19.62
C LYS A 130 14.93 17.66 19.52
N PHE A 131 13.69 17.77 19.03
CA PHE A 131 12.79 16.63 18.92
C PHE A 131 13.39 15.52 18.05
N PHE A 132 13.88 15.86 16.85
CA PHE A 132 14.41 14.87 15.93
C PHE A 132 15.75 14.28 16.37
N ASP A 133 16.59 15.06 17.08
CA ASP A 133 17.82 14.55 17.71
C ASP A 133 17.50 13.51 18.79
N GLU A 134 16.50 13.77 19.64
CA GLU A 134 16.14 12.88 20.75
C GLU A 134 15.21 11.71 20.35
N LEU A 135 14.50 11.81 19.22
CA LEU A 135 13.60 10.76 18.72
C LEU A 135 14.37 9.51 18.27
N GLY A 136 15.55 9.69 17.67
CA GLY A 136 16.35 8.61 17.11
C GLY A 136 15.79 8.11 15.78
N ASP A 137 15.30 6.87 15.73
CA ASP A 137 14.73 6.32 14.50
C ASP A 137 13.38 6.96 14.18
N VAL A 138 13.33 7.65 13.06
CA VAL A 138 12.14 8.39 12.59
C VAL A 138 11.14 7.50 11.83
N ARG A 139 11.54 6.28 11.46
CA ARG A 139 10.70 5.39 10.64
C ARG A 139 9.52 4.85 11.43
N GLY A 140 8.37 4.73 10.76
CA GLY A 140 7.14 4.23 11.36
C GLY A 140 6.37 5.25 12.21
N TRP A 141 6.91 6.45 12.45
CA TRP A 141 6.17 7.52 13.12
C TRP A 141 5.20 8.22 12.17
N THR A 142 4.06 8.65 12.70
CA THR A 142 3.05 9.36 11.91
C THR A 142 3.39 10.84 11.75
N TYR A 143 2.91 11.44 10.67
CA TYR A 143 2.98 12.87 10.44
C TYR A 143 2.33 13.68 11.58
N ALA A 144 1.22 13.19 12.13
CA ALA A 144 0.52 13.85 13.24
C ALA A 144 1.37 13.88 14.52
N GLU A 145 2.14 12.81 14.78
CA GLU A 145 3.08 12.76 15.90
C GLU A 145 4.24 13.75 15.72
N PHE A 146 4.74 13.91 14.49
CA PHE A 146 5.75 14.92 14.17
C PHE A 146 5.18 16.32 14.37
N GLU A 147 4.01 16.65 13.82
CA GLU A 147 3.41 17.97 14.00
C GLU A 147 3.14 18.29 15.47
N ARG A 148 2.69 17.30 16.25
CA ARG A 148 2.45 17.47 17.68
C ARG A 148 3.71 17.84 18.45
N CYS A 149 4.87 17.29 18.08
CA CYS A 149 6.10 17.41 18.88
C CYS A 149 7.09 18.43 18.32
N ALA A 150 7.27 18.45 17.00
CA ALA A 150 8.14 19.37 16.27
C ALA A 150 7.43 20.67 15.83
N GLY A 151 6.10 20.73 15.94
CA GLY A 151 5.31 21.86 15.47
C GLY A 151 4.98 21.78 13.98
N ALA A 152 4.34 22.81 13.45
CA ALA A 152 4.02 22.86 12.02
C ALA A 152 5.31 22.86 11.17
N PRO A 153 5.34 22.14 10.03
CA PRO A 153 6.50 22.14 9.15
C PRO A 153 6.70 23.49 8.47
N PHE A 154 7.94 23.77 8.07
CA PHE A 154 8.27 24.92 7.25
C PHE A 154 7.72 24.79 5.83
N ASN A 155 7.78 23.58 5.26
CA ASN A 155 7.27 23.30 3.92
C ASN A 155 6.77 21.86 3.82
N SER A 156 5.79 21.62 2.95
CA SER A 156 5.28 20.29 2.62
C SER A 156 4.96 20.23 1.12
N SER A 157 5.52 19.25 0.42
CA SER A 157 5.25 18.98 -1.00
C SER A 157 4.65 17.59 -1.19
N ARG A 158 3.60 17.48 -2.01
CA ARG A 158 3.02 16.19 -2.37
C ARG A 158 3.83 15.52 -3.48
N ARG A 159 3.95 14.21 -3.40
CA ARG A 159 4.59 13.37 -4.41
C ARG A 159 3.53 12.71 -5.31
N PRO A 160 3.89 12.31 -6.54
CA PRO A 160 2.96 11.67 -7.47
C PRO A 160 2.36 10.35 -6.98
N ASP A 161 3.08 9.64 -6.09
CA ASP A 161 2.64 8.39 -5.44
C ASP A 161 1.64 8.60 -4.30
N GLY A 162 1.21 9.85 -4.06
CA GLY A 162 0.34 10.24 -2.95
C GLY A 162 1.08 10.49 -1.65
N GLY A 163 2.36 10.16 -1.55
CA GLY A 163 3.21 10.49 -0.42
C GLY A 163 3.53 11.99 -0.33
N LYS A 164 4.35 12.36 0.63
CA LYS A 164 4.79 13.75 0.80
C LYS A 164 6.22 13.86 1.33
N THR A 165 6.88 14.93 0.93
CA THR A 165 8.14 15.38 1.54
C THR A 165 7.81 16.57 2.42
N VAL A 166 8.25 16.52 3.67
CA VAL A 166 7.98 17.57 4.65
C VAL A 166 9.29 18.07 5.25
N ILE A 167 9.44 19.37 5.35
CA ILE A 167 10.65 20.03 5.82
C ILE A 167 10.33 20.74 7.13
N TRP A 168 11.09 20.43 8.18
CA TRP A 168 11.16 21.24 9.39
C TRP A 168 12.45 22.02 9.39
N SER A 169 12.37 23.25 9.90
CA SER A 169 13.53 24.11 10.06
C SER A 169 13.45 24.84 11.39
N HIS A 170 14.60 25.07 12.01
CA HIS A 170 14.76 25.82 13.25
C HIS A 170 15.89 26.82 13.07
N GLY A 171 15.61 28.11 13.24
CA GLY A 171 16.61 29.17 13.20
C GLY A 171 16.77 29.81 14.57
N SER A 172 18.02 30.04 15.00
CA SER A 172 18.36 30.77 16.21
C SER A 172 19.51 31.75 15.94
N LEU A 173 19.81 32.62 16.92
CA LEU A 173 20.98 33.51 16.84
C LEU A 173 22.33 32.77 16.79
N PHE A 174 22.35 31.48 17.12
CA PHE A 174 23.57 30.68 17.25
C PHE A 174 23.67 29.55 16.22
N GLY A 175 22.80 29.54 15.22
CA GLY A 175 22.80 28.54 14.14
C GLY A 175 21.39 28.23 13.63
N ALA A 176 21.33 27.52 12.50
CA ALA A 176 20.10 27.00 11.95
C ALA A 176 20.19 25.50 11.69
N TRP A 177 19.04 24.82 11.74
CA TRP A 177 18.88 23.41 11.48
C TRP A 177 17.72 23.22 10.52
N SER A 178 17.84 22.28 9.58
CA SER A 178 16.76 21.92 8.67
C SER A 178 16.84 20.44 8.31
N ALA A 179 15.71 19.74 8.36
CA ALA A 179 15.62 18.38 7.87
C ALA A 179 14.37 18.15 7.03
N ALA A 180 14.53 17.37 5.97
CA ALA A 180 13.46 16.88 5.12
C ALA A 180 13.17 15.43 5.47
N PHE A 181 11.90 15.09 5.62
CA PHE A 181 11.40 13.75 5.91
C PHE A 181 10.46 13.32 4.81
N TYR A 182 10.47 12.02 4.53
CA TYR A 182 9.56 11.45 3.55
C TYR A 182 8.49 10.62 4.25
N PHE A 183 7.25 10.81 3.80
CA PHE A 183 6.08 10.10 4.26
C PHE A 183 5.42 9.39 3.08
N ASP A 184 4.89 8.20 3.33
CA ASP A 184 4.01 7.52 2.39
C ASP A 184 2.65 8.22 2.27
N LYS A 185 1.78 7.67 1.42
CA LYS A 185 0.43 8.21 1.17
C LYS A 185 -0.49 8.13 2.40
N TYR A 186 -0.12 7.33 3.39
CA TYR A 186 -0.83 7.18 4.66
C TYR A 186 -0.31 8.15 5.74
N GLY A 187 0.78 8.87 5.46
CA GLY A 187 1.37 9.81 6.41
C GLY A 187 2.30 9.14 7.41
N ILE A 188 2.87 7.98 7.08
CA ILE A 188 3.86 7.27 7.90
C ILE A 188 5.26 7.58 7.37
N CYS A 189 6.17 7.97 8.26
CA CYS A 189 7.53 8.36 7.88
C CYS A 189 8.36 7.12 7.51
N TYR A 190 9.04 7.16 6.36
CA TYR A 190 9.97 6.10 5.94
C TYR A 190 11.44 6.49 6.03
N GLY A 191 11.74 7.76 6.32
CA GLY A 191 13.10 8.18 6.58
C GLY A 191 13.38 9.66 6.39
N ILE A 192 14.65 10.00 6.61
CA ILE A 192 15.22 11.33 6.42
C ILE A 192 15.73 11.45 4.99
N GLY A 193 15.31 12.48 4.27
CA GLY A 193 15.78 12.80 2.94
C GLY A 193 17.05 13.64 2.92
N SER A 194 17.13 14.62 3.80
CA SER A 194 18.31 15.47 3.96
C SER A 194 18.28 16.11 5.33
N GLU A 195 19.45 16.33 5.92
CA GLU A 195 19.61 17.11 7.14
C GLU A 195 20.76 18.10 6.95
N THR A 196 20.60 19.32 7.45
CA THR A 196 21.61 20.37 7.32
C THR A 196 21.68 21.21 8.59
N GLN A 197 22.90 21.46 9.04
CA GLN A 197 23.23 22.37 10.13
C GLN A 197 24.00 23.57 9.55
N PHE A 198 23.61 24.78 9.93
CA PHE A 198 24.17 26.05 9.47
C PHE A 198 24.69 26.89 10.63
#